data_AF-A0A8J4DEN0-F1
#
_entry.id   AF-A0A8J4DEN0-F1
#
_cell.length_a   1.000
_cell.length_b   1.000
_cell.length_c   1.000
_cell.angle_alpha   90.00
_cell.angle_beta   90.00
_cell.angle_gamma   90.00
#
_symmetry.space_group_name_H-M   'P 1'
#
loop_
_entity.id
_entity.type
_entity.pdbx_description
1 polymer ?
#
loop_
_entity_poly.entity_id
_entity_poly.type
_entity_poly.pdbx_seq_one_letter_code
_entity_poly.pdbx_strand_id
1 'polypeptide(L)'
;MVGEILWAIATIVWITTVTLYIIRAKSMRRIMADLTHPVLGPFAALIPISGILLGGHLFAMWPIVGTILVWAMFTVSIVFGTWFISQLLTVPKGFTAMHGGYLLPTVAAGLISAQSLATIGAHAAAVAAFGVGLLFWLLIGGALIARLVAGPEIPGGLLPSLAILAAPPAVAGNAWWGSSATFAMRVLTTNTSPWSTIAAWLIVGIATVVIGAIALQSIRLWVKNRSAIHVLTTTEG
;
A
#
# COMPACT_ATOMS: atom_id res chain seq x y z
N MET A 1 -2.22 -25.28 -6.82
CA MET A 1 -3.12 -25.77 -5.75
C MET A 1 -2.97 -24.99 -4.45
N VAL A 2 -1.75 -24.83 -3.90
CA VAL A 2 -1.53 -24.06 -2.65
C VAL A 2 -2.07 -22.62 -2.73
N GLY A 3 -1.84 -21.91 -3.85
CA GLY A 3 -2.32 -20.54 -4.04
C GLY A 3 -3.84 -20.39 -3.93
N GLU A 4 -4.61 -21.26 -4.58
CA GLU A 4 -6.08 -21.22 -4.52
C GLU A 4 -6.62 -21.47 -3.11
N ILE A 5 -5.98 -22.36 -2.35
CA ILE A 5 -6.34 -22.61 -0.95
C ILE A 5 -6.12 -21.35 -0.11
N LEU A 6 -5.00 -20.66 -0.30
CA LEU A 6 -4.71 -19.42 0.41
C LEU A 6 -5.70 -18.31 0.05
N TRP A 7 -6.06 -18.18 -1.24
CA TRP A 7 -7.08 -17.22 -1.68
C TRP A 7 -8.48 -17.54 -1.12
N ALA A 8 -8.86 -18.82 -1.07
CA ALA A 8 -10.10 -19.24 -0.46
C ALA A 8 -10.14 -18.90 1.03
N ILE A 9 -9.08 -19.22 1.78
CA ILE A 9 -8.96 -18.87 3.20
C ILE A 9 -9.02 -17.35 3.40
N ALA A 10 -8.26 -16.58 2.60
CA ALA A 10 -8.26 -15.13 2.67
C ALA A 10 -9.66 -14.54 2.42
N THR A 11 -10.39 -15.09 1.44
CA THR A 11 -11.77 -14.70 1.13
C THR A 11 -12.69 -14.96 2.31
N ILE A 12 -12.63 -16.16 2.90
CA ILE A 12 -13.46 -16.54 4.06
C ILE A 12 -13.16 -15.62 5.24
N VAL A 13 -11.89 -15.43 5.58
CA VAL A 13 -11.47 -14.57 6.69
C VAL A 13 -11.93 -13.14 6.47
N TRP A 14 -11.79 -12.60 5.26
CA TRP A 14 -12.24 -11.26 4.92
C TRP A 14 -13.76 -11.10 5.06
N ILE A 15 -14.55 -12.01 4.49
CA ILE A 15 -16.02 -11.99 4.62
C ILE A 15 -16.42 -12.06 6.09
N THR A 16 -15.82 -12.99 6.85
CA THR A 16 -16.12 -13.17 8.27
C THR A 16 -15.78 -11.92 9.08
N THR A 17 -14.59 -11.35 8.90
CA THR A 17 -14.17 -10.16 9.67
C THR A 17 -14.99 -8.92 9.32
N VAL A 18 -15.27 -8.68 8.04
CA VAL A 18 -16.15 -7.57 7.60
C VAL A 18 -17.55 -7.73 8.17
N THR A 19 -18.12 -8.93 8.09
CA THR A 19 -19.47 -9.22 8.60
C THR A 19 -19.53 -9.05 10.11
N LEU A 20 -18.58 -9.61 10.86
CA LEU A 20 -18.50 -9.47 12.31
C LEU A 20 -18.32 -8.02 12.74
N TYR A 21 -17.52 -7.24 12.02
CA TYR A 21 -17.35 -5.81 12.28
C TYR A 21 -18.67 -5.05 12.12
N ILE A 22 -19.40 -5.27 11.01
CA ILE A 22 -20.69 -4.63 10.75
C ILE A 22 -21.72 -5.01 11.84
N ILE A 23 -21.82 -6.30 12.18
CA ILE A 23 -22.73 -6.80 13.22
C ILE A 23 -22.39 -6.19 14.59
N ARG A 24 -21.09 -6.11 14.93
CA ARG A 24 -20.63 -5.60 16.24
C ARG A 24 -20.78 -4.10 16.38
N ALA A 25 -20.62 -3.35 15.29
CA ALA A 25 -20.69 -1.90 15.34
C ALA A 25 -22.09 -1.42 15.76
N LYS A 26 -23.17 -2.14 15.41
CA LYS A 26 -24.57 -1.88 15.83
C LYS A 26 -25.16 -0.50 15.48
N SER A 27 -24.36 0.48 15.07
CA SER A 27 -24.80 1.81 14.61
C SER A 27 -23.72 2.54 13.81
N MET A 28 -24.14 3.44 12.92
CA MET A 28 -23.23 4.30 12.15
C MET A 28 -22.35 5.17 13.05
N ARG A 29 -22.87 5.60 14.22
CA ARG A 29 -22.12 6.42 15.18
C ARG A 29 -20.90 5.66 15.73
N ARG A 30 -21.04 4.36 16.02
CA ARG A 30 -19.94 3.52 16.51
C ARG A 30 -18.91 3.27 15.41
N ILE A 31 -19.35 2.99 14.18
CA ILE A 31 -18.45 2.90 13.02
C ILE A 31 -17.63 4.20 12.90
N MET A 32 -18.30 5.36 12.94
CA MET A 32 -17.59 6.64 12.83
C MET A 32 -16.62 6.89 13.99
N ALA A 33 -16.94 6.45 15.20
CA ALA A 33 -16.03 6.52 16.34
C ALA A 33 -14.78 5.66 16.11
N ASP A 34 -14.93 4.45 15.56
CA ASP A 34 -13.81 3.58 15.21
C ASP A 34 -12.96 4.18 14.08
N LEU A 35 -13.59 4.71 13.03
CA LEU A 35 -12.91 5.32 11.88
C LEU A 35 -12.14 6.60 12.24
N THR A 36 -12.63 7.37 13.22
CA THR A 36 -11.97 8.60 13.69
C THR A 36 -10.90 8.35 14.75
N HIS A 37 -10.80 7.12 15.26
CA HIS A 37 -9.78 6.74 16.23
C HIS A 37 -8.38 7.01 15.66
N PRO A 38 -7.50 7.74 16.38
CA PRO A 38 -6.20 8.16 15.84
C PRO A 38 -5.30 6.98 15.45
N VAL A 39 -5.33 5.90 16.23
CA VAL A 39 -4.54 4.68 15.98
C VAL A 39 -5.21 3.68 15.03
N LEU A 40 -6.46 3.29 15.33
CA LEU A 40 -7.15 2.22 14.61
C LEU A 40 -7.84 2.68 13.32
N GLY A 41 -8.24 3.95 13.25
CA GLY A 41 -8.96 4.52 12.10
C GLY A 41 -8.29 4.24 10.75
N PRO A 42 -6.98 4.50 10.58
CA PRO A 42 -6.28 4.21 9.32
C PRO A 42 -6.34 2.75 8.88
N PHE A 43 -6.42 1.79 9.82
CA PHE A 43 -6.50 0.36 9.51
C PHE A 43 -7.83 -0.06 8.90
N ALA A 44 -8.87 0.77 8.99
CA ALA A 44 -10.12 0.52 8.30
C ALA A 44 -9.95 0.46 6.76
N ALA A 45 -8.89 1.07 6.22
CA ALA A 45 -8.51 0.92 4.81
C ALA A 45 -8.23 -0.53 4.39
N LEU A 46 -7.89 -1.43 5.33
CA LEU A 46 -7.67 -2.84 5.02
C LEU A 46 -8.91 -3.54 4.46
N ILE A 47 -10.12 -3.08 4.83
CA ILE A 47 -11.37 -3.63 4.33
C ILE A 47 -11.44 -3.50 2.80
N PRO A 48 -11.42 -2.28 2.22
CA PRO A 48 -11.49 -2.16 0.77
C PRO A 48 -10.19 -2.60 0.08
N ILE A 49 -9.01 -2.41 0.66
CA ILE A 49 -7.74 -2.88 0.06
C ILE A 49 -7.76 -4.40 -0.17
N SER A 50 -8.20 -5.17 0.82
CA SER A 50 -8.28 -6.62 0.70
C SER A 50 -9.33 -7.02 -0.33
N GLY A 51 -10.48 -6.34 -0.36
CA GLY A 51 -11.52 -6.56 -1.36
C GLY A 51 -11.04 -6.31 -2.80
N ILE A 52 -10.19 -5.29 -3.01
CA ILE A 52 -9.56 -5.02 -4.32
C ILE A 52 -8.63 -6.15 -4.75
N LEU A 53 -7.82 -6.70 -3.84
CA LEU A 53 -6.96 -7.86 -4.13
C LEU A 53 -7.79 -9.10 -4.46
N LEU A 54 -8.80 -9.39 -3.64
CA LEU A 54 -9.71 -10.52 -3.85
C LEU A 54 -10.44 -10.41 -5.20
N GLY A 55 -10.92 -9.23 -5.55
CA GLY A 55 -11.56 -8.98 -6.85
C GLY A 55 -10.59 -9.17 -8.02
N GLY A 56 -9.34 -8.72 -7.88
CA GLY A 56 -8.29 -8.93 -8.87
C GLY A 56 -7.99 -10.41 -9.12
N HIS A 57 -7.93 -11.23 -8.07
CA HIS A 57 -7.79 -12.69 -8.21
C HIS A 57 -9.03 -13.32 -8.83
N LEU A 58 -10.22 -12.95 -8.34
CA LEU A 58 -11.50 -13.52 -8.77
C LEU A 58 -11.78 -13.27 -10.25
N PHE A 59 -11.24 -12.18 -10.82
CA PHE A 59 -11.36 -11.87 -12.25
C PHE A 59 -10.90 -13.01 -13.16
N ALA A 60 -9.87 -13.76 -12.78
CA ALA A 60 -9.35 -14.86 -13.60
C ALA A 60 -10.36 -16.00 -13.77
N MET A 61 -11.19 -16.24 -12.76
CA MET A 61 -12.24 -17.25 -12.82
C MET A 61 -13.55 -16.63 -13.32
N TRP A 62 -13.98 -15.54 -12.69
CA TRP A 62 -15.30 -14.95 -12.85
C TRP A 62 -15.16 -13.45 -13.18
N PRO A 63 -14.89 -13.08 -14.46
CA PRO A 63 -14.49 -11.74 -14.86
C PRO A 63 -15.47 -10.63 -14.43
N ILE A 64 -16.77 -10.88 -14.55
CA ILE A 64 -17.82 -9.92 -14.19
C ILE A 64 -17.78 -9.63 -12.69
N VAL A 65 -17.73 -10.67 -11.85
CA VAL A 65 -17.73 -10.52 -10.39
C VAL A 65 -16.44 -9.87 -9.90
N GLY A 66 -15.29 -10.29 -10.42
CA GLY A 66 -14.00 -9.68 -10.11
C GLY A 66 -13.97 -8.19 -10.47
N THR A 67 -14.44 -7.83 -11.67
CA THR A 67 -14.50 -6.43 -12.15
C THR A 67 -15.38 -5.58 -11.24
N ILE A 68 -16.60 -6.04 -10.92
CA ILE A 68 -17.53 -5.32 -10.05
C ILE A 68 -16.90 -5.11 -8.66
N LEU A 69 -16.29 -6.15 -8.09
CA LEU A 69 -15.69 -6.07 -6.76
C LEU A 69 -14.50 -5.09 -6.73
N VAL A 70 -13.63 -5.13 -7.73
CA VAL A 70 -12.50 -4.17 -7.85
C VAL A 70 -13.02 -2.74 -7.89
N TRP A 71 -13.96 -2.43 -8.78
CA TRP A 71 -14.49 -1.06 -8.90
C TRP A 71 -15.24 -0.59 -7.66
N ALA A 72 -16.03 -1.45 -7.03
CA ALA A 72 -16.74 -1.14 -5.80
C ALA A 72 -15.77 -0.80 -4.67
N MET A 73 -14.78 -1.65 -4.43
CA MET A 73 -13.81 -1.47 -3.34
C MET A 73 -12.80 -0.35 -3.64
N PHE A 74 -12.46 -0.12 -4.90
CA PHE A 74 -11.68 1.05 -5.32
C PHE A 74 -12.42 2.35 -5.02
N THR A 75 -13.71 2.42 -5.33
CA THR A 75 -14.55 3.59 -5.00
C THR A 75 -14.61 3.83 -3.50
N VAL A 76 -14.81 2.78 -2.70
CA VAL A 76 -14.77 2.87 -1.24
C VAL A 76 -13.40 3.38 -0.75
N SER A 77 -12.30 2.90 -1.34
CA SER A 77 -10.95 3.37 -1.00
C SER A 77 -10.74 4.85 -1.33
N ILE A 78 -11.24 5.34 -2.46
CA ILE A 78 -11.15 6.77 -2.82
C ILE A 78 -11.93 7.62 -1.80
N VAL A 79 -13.16 7.24 -1.49
CA VAL A 79 -14.00 7.96 -0.52
C VAL A 79 -13.33 7.99 0.85
N PHE A 80 -12.84 6.84 1.31
CA PHE A 80 -12.17 6.72 2.60
C PHE A 80 -10.83 7.48 2.64
N GLY A 81 -10.00 7.36 1.61
CA GLY A 81 -8.72 8.06 1.50
C GLY A 81 -8.90 9.58 1.45
N THR A 82 -9.88 10.07 0.68
CA THR A 82 -10.20 11.51 0.59
C THR A 82 -10.67 12.04 1.95
N TRP A 83 -11.57 11.32 2.61
CA TRP A 83 -12.02 11.67 3.96
C TRP A 83 -10.87 11.66 4.97
N PHE A 84 -10.00 10.65 4.92
CA PHE A 84 -8.83 10.54 5.78
C PHE A 84 -7.87 11.72 5.60
N ILE A 85 -7.56 12.10 4.35
CA ILE A 85 -6.71 13.28 4.07
C ILE A 85 -7.38 14.56 4.57
N SER A 86 -8.69 14.73 4.35
CA SER A 86 -9.43 15.88 4.89
C SER A 86 -9.28 15.96 6.42
N GLN A 87 -9.40 14.83 7.12
CA GLN A 87 -9.20 14.77 8.57
C GLN A 87 -7.76 15.11 8.99
N LEU A 88 -6.74 14.74 8.21
CA LEU A 88 -5.35 15.13 8.49
C LEU A 88 -5.12 16.64 8.31
N LEU A 89 -5.82 17.26 7.36
CA LEU A 89 -5.65 18.68 7.05
C LEU A 89 -6.49 19.60 7.94
N THR A 90 -7.63 19.12 8.45
CA THR A 90 -8.61 19.96 9.17
C THR A 90 -8.63 19.72 10.68
N VAL A 91 -8.22 18.55 11.14
CA VAL A 91 -8.19 18.23 12.58
C VAL A 91 -6.75 18.29 13.07
N PRO A 92 -6.43 19.21 13.99
CA PRO A 92 -5.12 19.25 14.63
C PRO A 92 -4.84 17.93 15.33
N LYS A 93 -3.97 17.11 14.72
CA LYS A 93 -3.46 15.88 15.33
C LYS A 93 -1.98 16.12 15.58
N GLY A 94 -1.56 15.91 16.82
CA GLY A 94 -0.15 16.01 17.18
C GLY A 94 0.70 15.10 16.28
N PHE A 95 1.85 15.59 15.84
CA PHE A 95 2.78 14.85 14.98
C PHE A 95 3.19 13.48 15.56
N THR A 96 3.12 13.34 16.89
CA THR A 96 3.40 12.12 17.65
C THR A 96 2.40 10.98 17.40
N ALA A 97 1.17 11.29 16.98
CA ALA A 97 0.13 10.30 16.70
C ALA A 97 0.37 9.53 15.40
N MET A 98 1.27 10.00 14.54
CA MET A 98 1.55 9.37 13.25
C MET A 98 2.31 8.04 13.45
N HIS A 99 1.86 6.98 12.76
CA HIS A 99 2.46 5.65 12.79
C HIS A 99 2.30 4.97 11.41
N GLY A 100 2.87 3.78 11.23
CA GLY A 100 2.91 3.10 9.92
C GLY A 100 1.55 2.84 9.27
N GLY A 101 0.48 2.74 10.07
CA GLY A 101 -0.89 2.55 9.58
C GLY A 101 -1.40 3.72 8.73
N TYR A 102 -0.83 4.92 8.86
CA TYR A 102 -1.22 6.09 8.09
C TYR A 102 -0.88 5.96 6.59
N LEU A 103 -0.03 5.00 6.22
CA LEU A 103 0.24 4.67 4.83
C LEU A 103 -0.90 3.87 4.18
N LEU A 104 -1.79 3.25 4.96
CA LEU A 104 -2.81 2.35 4.41
C LEU A 104 -3.86 3.08 3.56
N PRO A 105 -4.50 4.18 4.02
CA PRO A 105 -5.66 4.76 3.33
C PRO A 105 -5.36 5.36 1.94
N THR A 106 -4.10 5.70 1.67
CA THR A 106 -3.71 6.34 0.41
C THR A 106 -2.59 5.60 -0.32
N VAL A 107 -1.52 5.18 0.37
CA VAL A 107 -0.37 4.51 -0.25
C VAL A 107 -0.73 3.08 -0.63
N ALA A 108 -1.10 2.27 0.35
CA ALA A 108 -1.46 0.87 0.09
C ALA A 108 -2.71 0.81 -0.79
N ALA A 109 -3.74 1.61 -0.49
CA ALA A 109 -4.93 1.73 -1.32
C ALA A 109 -4.60 2.07 -2.78
N GLY A 110 -3.82 3.11 -3.04
CA GLY A 110 -3.47 3.53 -4.41
C GLY A 110 -2.66 2.46 -5.15
N LEU A 111 -1.59 1.93 -4.54
CA LEU A 111 -0.70 0.97 -5.20
C LEU A 111 -1.38 -0.39 -5.46
N ILE A 112 -2.19 -0.88 -4.52
CA ILE A 112 -2.95 -2.13 -4.72
C ILE A 112 -4.08 -1.94 -5.71
N SER A 113 -4.76 -0.79 -5.69
CA SER A 113 -5.75 -0.45 -6.72
C SER A 113 -5.11 -0.44 -8.10
N ALA A 114 -3.92 0.14 -8.26
CA ALA A 114 -3.21 0.14 -9.53
C ALA A 114 -2.98 -1.28 -10.07
N GLN A 115 -2.53 -2.20 -9.22
CA GLN A 115 -2.34 -3.60 -9.59
C GLN A 115 -3.64 -4.26 -10.06
N SER A 116 -4.69 -4.23 -9.24
CA SER A 116 -5.95 -4.91 -9.59
C SER A 116 -6.68 -4.24 -10.77
N LEU A 117 -6.61 -2.91 -10.90
CA LEU A 117 -7.16 -2.18 -12.05
C LEU A 117 -6.43 -2.55 -13.34
N ALA A 118 -5.11 -2.75 -13.28
CA ALA A 118 -4.35 -3.25 -14.43
C ALA A 118 -4.80 -4.68 -14.81
N THR A 119 -5.02 -5.55 -13.82
CA THR A 119 -5.50 -6.93 -14.03
C THR A 119 -6.84 -6.98 -14.76
N ILE A 120 -7.78 -6.10 -14.43
CA ILE A 120 -9.11 -6.04 -15.07
C ILE A 120 -9.16 -5.20 -16.36
N GLY A 121 -8.01 -4.70 -16.84
CA GLY A 121 -7.90 -3.90 -18.08
C GLY A 121 -8.19 -2.41 -17.96
N ALA A 122 -8.41 -1.88 -16.75
CA ALA A 122 -8.72 -0.47 -16.50
C ALA A 122 -7.45 0.41 -16.43
N HIS A 123 -6.66 0.44 -17.51
CA HIS A 123 -5.29 0.97 -17.50
C HIS A 123 -5.16 2.45 -17.10
N ALA A 124 -6.03 3.32 -17.61
CA ALA A 124 -5.97 4.75 -17.26
C ALA A 124 -6.19 4.95 -15.75
N ALA A 125 -7.15 4.21 -15.17
CA ALA A 125 -7.39 4.23 -13.73
C ALA A 125 -6.23 3.59 -12.96
N ALA A 126 -5.59 2.54 -13.49
CA ALA A 126 -4.44 1.89 -12.89
C ALA A 126 -3.24 2.86 -12.77
N VAL A 127 -2.89 3.56 -13.85
CA VAL A 127 -1.81 4.55 -13.87
C VAL A 127 -2.12 5.72 -12.91
N ALA A 128 -3.36 6.20 -12.90
CA ALA A 128 -3.78 7.25 -11.97
C ALA A 128 -3.65 6.79 -10.51
N ALA A 129 -4.16 5.60 -10.17
CA ALA A 129 -4.06 5.04 -8.83
C ALA A 129 -2.61 4.81 -8.40
N PHE A 130 -1.73 4.39 -9.32
CA PHE A 130 -0.30 4.23 -9.07
C PHE A 130 0.35 5.57 -8.73
N GLY A 131 0.08 6.60 -9.54
CA GLY A 131 0.59 7.96 -9.30
C GLY A 131 0.14 8.52 -7.96
N VAL A 132 -1.14 8.34 -7.60
CA VAL A 132 -1.68 8.72 -6.28
C VAL A 132 -0.98 7.97 -5.15
N GLY A 133 -0.79 6.66 -5.29
CA GLY A 133 -0.10 5.83 -4.31
C GLY A 133 1.35 6.30 -4.08
N LEU A 134 2.10 6.56 -5.16
CA LEU A 134 3.47 7.09 -5.07
C LEU A 134 3.52 8.49 -4.46
N LEU A 135 2.63 9.39 -4.88
CA LEU A 135 2.57 10.75 -4.36
C LEU A 135 2.37 10.74 -2.84
N PHE A 136 1.37 10.01 -2.36
CA PHE A 136 1.12 9.93 -0.92
C PHE A 136 2.19 9.13 -0.19
N TRP A 137 2.90 8.22 -0.85
CA TRP A 137 4.05 7.57 -0.23
C TRP A 137 5.15 8.58 0.06
N LEU A 138 5.46 9.47 -0.88
CA LEU A 138 6.45 10.53 -0.64
C LEU A 138 5.98 11.49 0.45
N LEU A 139 4.73 11.94 0.41
CA LEU A 139 4.18 12.90 1.38
C LEU A 139 4.05 12.31 2.79
N ILE A 140 3.30 11.21 2.93
CA ILE A 140 3.02 10.59 4.23
C ILE A 140 4.23 9.80 4.72
N GLY A 141 4.92 9.08 3.84
CA GLY A 141 6.13 8.34 4.20
C GLY A 141 7.26 9.28 4.62
N GLY A 142 7.45 10.39 3.92
CA GLY A 142 8.41 11.44 4.33
C GLY A 142 8.08 12.02 5.70
N ALA A 143 6.83 12.41 5.94
CA ALA A 143 6.38 12.90 7.23
C ALA A 143 6.52 11.85 8.35
N LEU A 144 6.22 10.58 8.07
CA LEU A 144 6.39 9.48 9.02
C LEU A 144 7.86 9.24 9.35
N ILE A 145 8.77 9.26 8.38
CA ILE A 145 10.21 9.16 8.61
C ILE A 145 10.69 10.34 9.47
N ALA A 146 10.27 11.57 9.15
CA ALA A 146 10.59 12.74 9.95
C ALA A 146 10.09 12.59 11.40
N ARG A 147 8.89 12.04 11.61
CA ARG A 147 8.36 11.69 12.94
C ARG A 147 9.16 10.63 13.66
N LEU A 148 9.70 9.64 12.95
CA LEU A 148 10.52 8.59 13.55
C LEU A 148 11.91 9.08 13.94
N VAL A 149 12.44 10.07 13.22
CA VAL A 149 13.76 10.66 13.48
C VAL A 149 13.70 11.73 14.56
N ALA A 150 12.71 12.63 14.52
CA ALA A 150 12.65 13.82 15.37
C ALA A 150 11.58 13.73 16.49
N GLY A 151 10.68 12.75 16.41
CA GLY A 151 9.60 12.57 17.39
C GLY A 151 9.98 11.63 18.53
N PRO A 152 9.13 11.57 19.58
CA PRO A 152 9.29 10.60 20.66
C PRO A 152 9.14 9.17 20.14
N GLU A 153 9.67 8.21 20.89
CA GLU A 153 9.57 6.79 20.55
C GLU A 153 8.12 6.35 20.28
N ILE A 154 7.96 5.37 19.38
CA ILE A 154 6.65 4.79 19.09
C ILE A 154 6.21 3.98 20.32
N PRO A 155 4.97 4.17 20.83
CA PRO A 155 4.46 3.35 21.93
C PRO A 155 4.55 1.86 21.60
N GLY A 156 4.93 1.02 22.56
CA GLY A 156 5.24 -0.40 22.33
C GLY A 156 4.18 -1.17 21.54
N GLY A 157 2.89 -0.90 21.79
CA GLY A 157 1.77 -1.53 21.06
C GLY A 157 1.70 -1.19 19.57
N LEU A 158 2.43 -0.17 19.09
CA LEU A 158 2.45 0.26 17.69
C LEU A 158 3.73 -0.12 16.95
N LEU A 159 4.71 -0.73 17.62
CA LEU A 159 5.94 -1.23 16.99
C LEU A 159 5.67 -2.17 15.79
N PRO A 160 4.67 -3.07 15.83
CA PRO A 160 4.35 -3.90 14.65
C PRO A 160 4.00 -3.09 13.40
N SER A 161 3.46 -1.88 13.57
CA SER A 161 3.11 -1.02 12.42
C SER A 161 4.34 -0.50 11.67
N LEU A 162 5.54 -0.54 12.25
CA LEU A 162 6.78 -0.19 11.55
C LEU A 162 7.08 -1.14 10.39
N ALA A 163 6.61 -2.39 10.45
CA ALA A 163 6.73 -3.33 9.33
C ALA A 163 6.03 -2.83 8.06
N ILE A 164 4.99 -1.98 8.19
CA ILE A 164 4.27 -1.39 7.06
C ILE A 164 5.20 -0.50 6.22
N LEU A 165 6.27 0.08 6.79
CA LEU A 165 7.23 0.91 6.05
C LEU A 165 7.95 0.14 4.93
N ALA A 166 8.08 -1.18 5.08
CA ALA A 166 8.72 -2.02 4.06
C ALA A 166 7.77 -2.34 2.89
N ALA A 167 6.46 -2.18 3.06
CA ALA A 167 5.48 -2.56 2.05
C ALA A 167 5.49 -1.67 0.80
N PRO A 168 5.52 -0.31 0.88
CA PRO A 168 5.43 0.55 -0.28
C PRO A 168 6.42 0.23 -1.43
N PRO A 169 7.74 0.02 -1.23
CA PRO A 169 8.63 -0.28 -2.34
C PRO A 169 8.29 -1.61 -3.03
N ALA A 170 7.92 -2.64 -2.25
CA ALA A 170 7.54 -3.95 -2.80
C ALA A 170 6.22 -3.88 -3.57
N VAL A 171 5.20 -3.23 -3.00
CA VAL A 171 3.88 -3.10 -3.63
C VAL A 171 3.96 -2.18 -4.86
N ALA A 172 4.76 -1.11 -4.81
CA ALA A 172 5.00 -0.24 -5.96
C ALA A 172 5.70 -0.99 -7.10
N GLY A 173 6.70 -1.82 -6.81
CA GLY A 173 7.34 -2.67 -7.82
C GLY A 173 6.35 -3.60 -8.52
N ASN A 174 5.49 -4.27 -7.73
CA ASN A 174 4.44 -5.15 -8.25
C ASN A 174 3.41 -4.40 -9.12
N ALA A 175 2.93 -3.25 -8.63
CA ALA A 175 1.96 -2.42 -9.33
C ALA A 175 2.54 -1.85 -10.63
N TRP A 176 3.80 -1.40 -10.59
CA TRP A 176 4.52 -0.93 -11.77
C TRP A 176 4.65 -2.04 -12.81
N TRP A 177 5.08 -3.25 -12.43
CA TRP A 177 5.20 -4.36 -13.37
C TRP A 177 3.88 -4.67 -14.07
N GLY A 178 2.78 -4.81 -13.31
CA GLY A 178 1.46 -5.07 -13.88
C GLY A 178 0.97 -3.94 -14.81
N SER A 179 1.24 -2.69 -14.44
CA SER A 179 0.80 -1.52 -15.21
C SER A 179 1.66 -1.29 -16.46
N SER A 180 2.98 -1.42 -16.35
CA SER A 180 3.97 -1.10 -17.40
C SER A 180 4.09 -2.20 -18.45
N ALA A 181 4.06 -3.48 -18.09
CA ALA A 181 4.04 -4.58 -19.06
C ALA A 181 2.81 -4.49 -19.97
N THR A 182 1.66 -4.14 -19.37
CA THR A 182 0.40 -4.02 -20.09
C THR A 182 0.31 -2.71 -20.88
N PHE A 183 0.86 -1.60 -20.35
CA PHE A 183 1.02 -0.35 -21.09
C PHE A 183 1.95 -0.51 -22.30
N ALA A 184 3.08 -1.21 -22.15
CA ALA A 184 4.00 -1.53 -23.23
C ALA A 184 3.30 -2.34 -24.33
N MET A 185 2.50 -3.35 -23.98
CA MET A 185 1.67 -4.10 -24.93
C MET A 185 0.64 -3.19 -25.64
N ARG A 186 0.01 -2.26 -24.93
CA ARG A 186 -0.93 -1.30 -25.53
C ARG A 186 -0.22 -0.34 -26.48
N VAL A 187 0.95 0.17 -26.10
CA VAL A 187 1.80 1.01 -26.96
C VAL A 187 2.25 0.23 -28.19
N LEU A 188 2.68 -1.03 -28.06
CA LEU A 188 3.08 -1.85 -29.21
C LEU A 188 1.91 -2.16 -30.14
N THR A 189 0.69 -2.24 -29.62
CA THR A 189 -0.53 -2.47 -30.42
C THR A 189 -1.16 -1.20 -30.98
N THR A 190 -0.89 -0.01 -30.41
CA THR A 190 -1.46 1.27 -30.88
C THR A 190 -0.45 2.24 -31.50
N ASN A 191 0.84 2.06 -31.28
CA ASN A 191 1.91 2.96 -31.69
C ASN A 191 3.15 2.16 -32.13
N THR A 192 3.38 2.10 -33.45
CA THR A 192 4.51 1.37 -34.04
C THR A 192 5.85 2.11 -33.90
N SER A 193 5.92 3.22 -33.16
CA SER A 193 7.14 4.03 -33.05
C SER A 193 8.16 3.44 -32.05
N PRO A 194 9.37 3.05 -32.50
CA PRO A 194 10.40 2.41 -31.66
C PRO A 194 10.86 3.28 -30.48
N TRP A 195 10.78 4.60 -30.63
CA TRP A 195 11.25 5.57 -29.64
C TRP A 195 10.45 5.53 -28.33
N SER A 196 9.16 5.22 -28.42
CA SER A 196 8.30 5.12 -27.24
C SER A 196 8.62 3.90 -26.38
N THR A 197 8.95 2.77 -27.03
CA THR A 197 9.38 1.54 -26.37
C THR A 197 10.72 1.71 -25.69
N ILE A 198 11.69 2.36 -26.35
CA ILE A 198 13.01 2.65 -25.79
C ILE A 198 12.89 3.55 -24.54
N ALA A 199 12.08 4.62 -24.61
CA ALA A 199 11.86 5.52 -23.48
C ALA A 199 11.22 4.80 -22.28
N ALA A 200 10.25 3.90 -22.53
CA ALA A 200 9.63 3.10 -21.46
C ALA A 200 10.64 2.18 -20.76
N TRP A 201 11.46 1.44 -21.52
CA TRP A 201 12.48 0.56 -20.96
C TRP A 201 13.59 1.30 -20.21
N LEU A 202 13.94 2.51 -20.64
CA LEU A 202 14.86 3.38 -19.91
C LEU A 202 14.29 3.79 -18.55
N ILE A 203 13.01 4.17 -18.48
CA ILE A 203 12.34 4.52 -17.21
C ILE A 203 12.30 3.31 -16.27
N VAL A 204 11.96 2.12 -16.78
CA VAL A 204 12.00 0.88 -15.97
C VAL A 204 13.41 0.60 -15.46
N GLY A 205 14.43 0.67 -16.33
CA GLY A 205 15.82 0.44 -15.96
C GLY A 205 16.30 1.40 -14.87
N ILE A 206 15.98 2.68 -14.98
CA ILE A 206 16.32 3.69 -13.97
C ILE A 206 15.63 3.37 -12.64
N ALA A 207 14.34 3.02 -12.66
CA ALA A 207 13.60 2.66 -11.45
C ALA A 207 14.19 1.42 -10.76
N THR A 208 14.58 0.39 -11.51
CA THR A 208 15.22 -0.82 -10.96
C THR A 208 16.58 -0.51 -10.34
N VAL A 209 17.39 0.36 -10.95
CA VAL A 209 18.70 0.77 -10.41
C VAL A 209 18.55 1.52 -9.09
N VAL A 210 17.57 2.42 -8.99
CA VAL A 210 17.30 3.18 -7.76
C VAL A 210 16.85 2.25 -6.63
N ILE A 211 15.95 1.31 -6.90
CA ILE A 211 15.49 0.31 -5.91
C ILE A 211 16.66 -0.59 -5.47
N GLY A 212 17.50 -1.03 -6.41
CA GLY A 212 18.70 -1.82 -6.10
C GLY A 212 19.71 -1.06 -5.23
N ALA A 213 19.92 0.23 -5.51
CA ALA A 213 20.80 1.08 -4.72
C ALA A 213 20.31 1.25 -3.27
N ILE A 214 19.01 1.42 -3.06
CA ILE A 214 18.40 1.53 -1.72
C ILE A 214 18.51 0.22 -0.94
N ALA A 215 18.31 -0.93 -1.61
CA ALA A 215 18.46 -2.24 -1.00
C ALA A 215 19.91 -2.51 -0.57
N LEU A 216 20.89 -2.16 -1.41
CA LEU A 216 22.31 -2.27 -1.10
C LEU A 216 22.74 -1.34 0.03
N GLN A 217 22.22 -0.11 0.07
CA GLN A 217 22.47 0.85 1.14
C GLN A 217 21.97 0.30 2.49
N SER A 218 20.77 -0.28 2.50
CA SER A 218 20.16 -0.88 3.69
C SER A 218 20.96 -2.05 4.24
N ILE A 219 21.47 -2.92 3.35
CA ILE A 219 22.33 -4.06 3.74
C ILE A 219 23.67 -3.57 4.31
N ARG A 220 24.29 -2.56 3.68
CA ARG A 220 25.55 -1.97 4.17
C ARG A 220 25.41 -1.37 5.57
N LEU A 221 24.29 -0.70 5.85
CA LEU A 221 24.00 -0.14 7.16
C LEU A 221 23.81 -1.24 8.23
N TRP A 222 23.15 -2.34 7.88
CA TRP A 222 22.98 -3.49 8.78
C TRP A 222 24.30 -4.18 9.13
N VAL A 223 25.19 -4.36 8.14
CA VAL A 223 26.53 -4.94 8.37
C VAL A 223 27.40 -4.02 9.24
N LYS A 224 27.37 -2.71 9.00
CA LYS A 224 28.14 -1.72 9.78
C LYS A 224 27.68 -1.63 11.24
N ASN A 225 26.38 -1.78 11.51
CA ASN A 225 25.85 -1.74 12.88
C ASN A 225 26.05 -3.06 13.66
N ARG A 226 26.26 -4.21 13.00
CA ARG A 226 26.63 -5.45 13.70
C ARG A 226 27.97 -5.34 14.43
N SER A 227 28.93 -4.62 13.87
CA SER A 227 30.25 -4.41 14.49
C SER A 227 30.21 -3.47 15.70
N ALA A 228 29.24 -2.56 15.78
CA ALA A 228 29.09 -1.66 16.92
C ALA A 228 28.50 -2.37 18.15
N ILE A 229 27.64 -3.37 17.94
CA ILE A 229 26.97 -4.13 19.00
C ILE A 229 27.96 -5.04 19.75
N HIS A 230 28.97 -5.59 19.08
CA HIS A 230 30.00 -6.41 19.73
C HIS A 230 30.97 -5.62 20.64
N VAL A 231 31.16 -4.32 20.39
CA VAL A 231 32.03 -3.46 21.21
C VAL A 231 31.34 -3.08 22.52
N LEU A 232 30.02 -2.84 22.50
CA LEU A 232 29.26 -2.47 23.70
C LEU A 232 29.07 -3.65 24.68
N THR A 233 29.16 -4.90 24.22
CA THR A 233 29.07 -6.09 25.07
C THR A 233 30.40 -6.51 25.70
N THR A 234 31.52 -5.85 25.39
CA THR A 234 32.85 -6.18 25.93
C THR A 234 33.40 -5.15 26.91
N THR A 235 32.70 -4.04 27.11
CA THR A 235 33.09 -2.96 28.05
C THR A 235 32.33 -2.99 29.38
N GLU A 236 31.44 -3.96 29.60
CA GLU A 236 30.69 -4.16 30.85
C GLU A 236 31.11 -5.44 31.62
N GLY A 237 32.34 -5.92 31.44
CA GLY A 237 32.95 -6.98 32.24
C GLY A 237 34.28 -6.53 32.81
#